data_AF-A0A7N0UXS8-F1
#
_entry.id   AF-A0A7N0UXS8-F1
#
_cell.length_a   1.000
_cell.length_b   1.000
_cell.length_c   1.000
_cell.angle_alpha   90.00
_cell.angle_beta   90.00
_cell.angle_gamma   90.00
#
_symmetry.space_group_name_H-M   'P 1'
#
loop_
_entity.id
_entity.type
_entity.pdbx_description
1 polymer ?
#
loop_
_entity_poly.entity_id
_entity_poly.type
_entity_poly.pdbx_seq_one_letter_code
_entity_poly.pdbx_strand_id
1 'polypeptide(L)'
;MVKSLNPKVVTLIEQESNTNTTPFFNRFLETLDYYSAMFESIDVTMPRDSKERINVEMHCLARDMVNIIACEGKERVERHELLGKWKSRFTMAGFRQFPLSTYVNSVIGSLLKCYSEHYTLEERDGAMLLGWKRRNLVSASAWH
;
A
#
# COMPACT_ATOMS: atom_id res chain seq x y z
N MET A 1 -6.15 9.77 20.61
CA MET A 1 -6.59 8.47 21.14
C MET A 1 -5.49 7.42 21.12
N VAL A 2 -4.79 7.14 20.01
CA VAL A 2 -3.71 6.12 20.01
C VAL A 2 -2.50 6.58 20.82
N LYS A 3 -2.00 7.82 20.62
CA LYS A 3 -0.84 8.34 21.35
C LYS A 3 -1.04 8.39 22.88
N SER A 4 -2.27 8.63 23.33
CA SER A 4 -2.61 8.65 24.77
C SER A 4 -2.54 7.29 25.44
N LEU A 5 -2.49 6.18 24.68
CA LEU A 5 -2.23 4.84 25.20
C LEU A 5 -0.74 4.62 25.51
N ASN A 6 0.12 5.58 25.19
CA ASN A 6 1.57 5.49 25.33
C ASN A 6 2.17 4.21 24.72
N PRO A 7 1.88 3.90 23.45
CA PRO A 7 2.41 2.71 22.80
C PRO A 7 3.93 2.80 22.68
N LYS A 8 4.63 1.68 22.86
CA LYS A 8 6.08 1.60 22.62
C LYS A 8 6.41 1.75 21.14
N VAL A 9 5.56 1.19 20.29
CA VAL A 9 5.67 1.27 18.83
C VAL A 9 4.28 1.16 18.22
N VAL A 10 4.08 1.87 17.12
CA VAL A 10 2.93 1.76 16.21
C VAL A 10 3.49 1.47 14.83
N THR A 11 3.01 0.42 14.18
CA THR A 11 3.34 0.11 12.79
C THR A 11 2.18 0.52 11.89
N LEU A 12 2.49 1.20 10.80
CA LEU A 12 1.51 1.59 9.78
C LEU A 12 1.88 0.91 8.46
N ILE A 13 0.91 0.22 7.88
CA ILE A 13 1.02 -0.42 6.56
C ILE A 13 -0.15 0.09 5.73
N GLU A 14 0.13 0.75 4.61
CA GLU A 14 -0.86 1.49 3.81
C GLU A 14 -0.59 1.32 2.31
N GLN A 15 -1.65 1.44 1.50
CA GLN A 15 -1.55 1.40 0.04
C GLN A 15 -0.88 2.68 -0.48
N GLU A 16 0.15 2.53 -1.30
CA GLU A 16 0.93 3.66 -1.83
C GLU A 16 0.28 4.23 -3.11
N SER A 17 -0.91 4.81 -2.97
CA SER A 17 -1.68 5.39 -4.07
C SER A 17 -2.39 6.69 -3.67
N ASN A 18 -2.54 7.63 -4.60
CA ASN A 18 -3.19 8.92 -4.36
C ASN A 18 -4.63 8.98 -4.87
N THR A 19 -5.53 8.25 -4.21
CA THR A 19 -6.96 8.20 -4.58
C THR A 19 -7.84 9.08 -3.71
N ASN A 20 -7.29 9.77 -2.70
CA ASN A 20 -8.11 10.61 -1.83
C ASN A 20 -8.33 12.05 -2.35
N THR A 21 -7.26 12.75 -2.73
CA THR A 21 -7.28 14.22 -2.92
C THR A 21 -7.35 14.68 -4.38
N THR A 22 -7.63 13.78 -5.31
CA THR A 22 -7.63 14.05 -6.75
C THR A 22 -9.05 14.05 -7.33
N PRO A 23 -9.34 14.91 -8.33
CA PRO A 23 -10.60 14.84 -9.09
C PRO A 23 -10.79 13.48 -9.74
N PHE A 24 -12.04 13.14 -10.08
CA PHE A 24 -12.43 11.83 -10.60
C PHE A 24 -11.49 11.28 -11.68
N PHE A 25 -11.20 12.07 -12.72
CA PHE A 25 -10.38 11.59 -13.85
C PHE A 25 -8.97 11.16 -13.41
N ASN A 26 -8.28 11.98 -12.62
CA ASN A 26 -6.95 11.65 -12.10
C ASN A 26 -6.99 10.47 -11.14
N ARG A 27 -8.05 10.40 -10.31
CA ARG A 27 -8.26 9.25 -9.42
C ARG A 27 -8.49 7.96 -10.20
N PHE A 28 -9.24 8.01 -11.29
CA PHE A 28 -9.46 6.87 -12.18
C PHE A 28 -8.15 6.39 -12.80
N LEU A 29 -7.33 7.30 -13.34
CA LEU A 29 -6.02 6.95 -13.90
C LEU A 29 -5.09 6.34 -12.84
N GLU A 30 -5.04 6.95 -11.65
CA GLU A 30 -4.25 6.44 -10.52
C GLU A 30 -4.70 5.04 -10.09
N THR A 31 -6.02 4.81 -10.04
CA THR A 31 -6.61 3.50 -9.71
C THR A 31 -6.26 2.46 -10.78
N LEU A 32 -6.40 2.82 -12.06
CA LEU A 32 -6.06 1.92 -13.16
C LEU A 32 -4.59 1.53 -13.12
N ASP A 33 -3.68 2.48 -12.95
CA ASP A 33 -2.24 2.22 -12.86
C ASP A 33 -1.89 1.33 -11.65
N TYR A 34 -2.38 1.69 -10.46
CA TYR A 34 -2.11 0.96 -9.22
C TYR A 34 -2.64 -0.48 -9.28
N TYR A 35 -3.91 -0.66 -9.64
CA TYR A 35 -4.50 -2.00 -9.67
C TYR A 35 -3.98 -2.82 -10.85
N SER A 36 -3.61 -2.22 -11.98
CA SER A 36 -2.94 -2.98 -13.06
C SER A 36 -1.66 -3.65 -12.54
N ALA A 37 -0.84 -2.93 -11.77
CA ALA A 37 0.36 -3.51 -11.16
C ALA A 37 0.04 -4.63 -10.15
N MET A 38 -1.05 -4.51 -9.37
CA MET A 38 -1.52 -5.56 -8.46
C MET A 38 -2.01 -6.81 -9.21
N PHE A 39 -2.81 -6.63 -10.26
CA PHE A 39 -3.32 -7.76 -11.05
C PHE A 39 -2.20 -8.44 -11.85
N GLU A 40 -1.23 -7.68 -12.39
CA GLU A 40 -0.05 -8.25 -13.03
C GLU A 40 0.78 -9.10 -12.06
N SER A 41 0.96 -8.66 -10.82
CA SER A 41 1.74 -9.42 -9.83
C SER A 41 1.09 -10.74 -9.45
N ILE A 42 -0.25 -10.75 -9.38
CA ILE A 42 -1.04 -11.97 -9.18
C ILE A 42 -0.98 -12.87 -10.41
N ASP A 43 -1.06 -12.32 -11.62
CA ASP A 43 -1.05 -13.11 -12.86
C ASP A 43 0.25 -13.90 -13.07
N VAL A 44 1.38 -13.32 -12.64
CA VAL A 44 2.69 -13.99 -12.71
C VAL A 44 2.84 -15.09 -11.66
N THR A 45 2.16 -14.97 -10.51
CA THR A 45 2.40 -15.85 -9.36
C THR A 45 1.33 -16.93 -9.17
N MET A 46 0.15 -16.77 -9.79
CA MET A 46 -0.99 -17.68 -9.59
C MET A 46 -1.68 -18.08 -10.90
N PRO A 47 -2.04 -19.37 -11.09
CA PRO A 47 -2.83 -19.83 -12.22
C PRO A 47 -4.18 -19.11 -12.34
N ARG A 48 -4.64 -18.86 -13.57
CA ARG A 48 -5.89 -18.11 -13.85
C ARG A 48 -7.16 -18.82 -13.40
N ASP A 49 -7.11 -20.14 -13.28
CA ASP A 49 -8.19 -21.00 -12.81
C ASP A 49 -8.18 -21.24 -11.29
N SER A 50 -7.19 -20.67 -10.57
CA SER A 50 -7.15 -20.73 -9.11
C SER A 50 -8.36 -20.01 -8.51
N LYS A 51 -9.10 -20.73 -7.67
CA LYS A 51 -10.24 -20.18 -6.93
C LYS A 51 -9.79 -19.10 -5.94
N GLU A 52 -8.62 -19.29 -5.34
CA GLU A 52 -8.00 -18.34 -4.40
C GLU A 52 -7.71 -17.02 -5.11
N ARG A 53 -7.12 -17.08 -6.31
CA ARG A 53 -6.90 -15.90 -7.16
C ARG A 53 -8.20 -15.18 -7.46
N ILE A 54 -9.19 -15.90 -7.98
CA ILE A 54 -10.49 -15.32 -8.35
C ILE A 54 -11.14 -14.64 -7.13
N ASN A 55 -11.09 -15.29 -5.96
CA ASN A 55 -11.64 -14.74 -4.72
C ASN A 55 -10.94 -13.44 -4.30
N VAL A 56 -9.61 -13.38 -4.36
CA VAL A 56 -8.84 -12.17 -4.02
C VAL A 56 -9.15 -11.03 -4.99
N GLU A 57 -9.13 -11.32 -6.29
CA GLU A 57 -9.41 -10.34 -7.34
C GLU A 57 -10.85 -9.78 -7.21
N MET A 58 -11.83 -10.65 -7.02
CA MET A 58 -13.25 -10.26 -6.99
C MET A 58 -13.67 -9.61 -5.67
N HIS A 59 -13.25 -10.16 -4.53
CA HIS A 59 -13.82 -9.77 -3.23
C HIS A 59 -12.96 -8.75 -2.47
N CYS A 60 -11.67 -8.65 -2.80
CA CYS A 60 -10.79 -7.65 -2.23
C CYS A 60 -10.58 -6.51 -3.23
N LEU A 61 -9.90 -6.79 -4.35
CA LEU A 61 -9.42 -5.73 -5.24
C LEU A 61 -10.57 -5.02 -5.98
N ALA A 62 -11.49 -5.77 -6.60
CA ALA A 62 -12.59 -5.18 -7.34
C ALA A 62 -13.54 -4.38 -6.46
N ARG A 63 -13.77 -4.81 -5.21
CA ARG A 63 -14.58 -4.07 -4.24
C ARG A 63 -14.00 -2.69 -3.96
N ASP A 64 -12.70 -2.62 -3.73
CA ASP A 64 -12.01 -1.36 -3.43
C ASP A 64 -12.00 -0.45 -4.68
N MET A 65 -11.74 -1.01 -5.87
CA MET A 65 -11.82 -0.28 -7.14
C MET A 65 -13.21 0.33 -7.38
N VAL A 66 -14.28 -0.45 -7.13
CA VAL A 66 -15.66 0.04 -7.27
C VAL A 66 -15.91 1.19 -6.30
N ASN A 67 -15.48 1.09 -5.04
CA ASN A 67 -15.66 2.19 -4.10
C ASN A 67 -14.89 3.46 -4.50
N ILE A 68 -13.65 3.32 -4.97
CA ILE A 68 -12.81 4.45 -5.38
C ILE A 68 -13.40 5.17 -6.61
N ILE A 69 -13.95 4.42 -7.56
CA ILE A 69 -14.43 4.96 -8.85
C ILE A 69 -15.89 5.41 -8.75
N ALA A 70 -16.78 4.56 -8.24
CA ALA A 70 -18.23 4.76 -8.36
C ALA A 70 -18.84 5.57 -7.20
N CYS A 71 -18.19 5.64 -6.04
CA CYS A 71 -18.72 6.35 -4.89
C CYS A 71 -18.12 7.76 -4.76
N GLU A 72 -18.85 8.67 -4.11
CA GLU A 72 -18.37 10.01 -3.79
C GLU A 72 -18.76 10.44 -2.36
N GLY A 73 -18.20 11.56 -1.90
CA GLY A 73 -18.55 12.13 -0.59
C GLY A 73 -18.34 11.13 0.55
N LYS A 74 -19.37 10.93 1.37
CA LYS A 74 -19.32 10.01 2.53
C LYS A 74 -19.38 8.53 2.15
N GLU A 75 -19.89 8.21 0.96
CA GLU A 75 -20.02 6.83 0.48
C GLU A 75 -18.70 6.26 -0.04
N ARG A 76 -17.78 7.15 -0.46
CA ARG A 76 -16.41 6.76 -0.79
C ARG A 76 -15.59 6.61 0.50
N VAL A 77 -15.41 5.36 0.90
CA VAL A 77 -14.68 4.96 2.10
C VAL A 77 -13.20 4.69 1.79
N GLU A 78 -12.89 4.13 0.62
CA GLU A 78 -11.53 3.83 0.19
C GLU A 78 -10.82 5.10 -0.29
N ARG A 79 -9.80 5.49 0.47
CA ARG A 79 -9.14 6.80 0.39
C ARG A 79 -7.64 6.67 0.62
N HIS A 80 -6.97 5.95 -0.27
CA HIS A 80 -5.53 5.77 -0.20
C HIS A 80 -4.80 7.11 -0.29
N GLU A 81 -3.71 7.19 0.47
CA GLU A 81 -2.83 8.34 0.52
C GLU A 81 -1.38 7.86 0.53
N LEU A 82 -0.52 8.61 -0.16
CA LEU A 82 0.92 8.35 -0.19
C LEU A 82 1.55 8.47 1.19
N LEU A 83 2.65 7.75 1.41
CA LEU A 83 3.44 7.74 2.64
C LEU A 83 3.70 9.16 3.19
N GLY A 84 4.00 10.11 2.33
CA GLY A 84 4.27 11.50 2.73
C GLY A 84 3.14 12.13 3.55
N LYS A 85 1.88 11.88 3.16
CA LYS A 85 0.71 12.40 3.90
C LYS A 85 0.53 11.70 5.24
N TRP A 86 0.72 10.38 5.27
CA TRP A 86 0.69 9.61 6.51
C TRP A 86 1.77 10.05 7.48
N LYS A 87 3.00 10.29 6.99
CA LYS A 87 4.10 10.85 7.77
C LYS A 87 3.75 12.21 8.38
N SER A 88 3.13 13.10 7.61
CA SER A 88 2.63 14.38 8.15
C SER A 88 1.56 14.17 9.24
N ARG A 89 0.57 13.29 9.01
CA ARG A 89 -0.50 12.99 9.99
C ARG A 89 0.05 12.45 11.31
N PHE A 90 0.99 11.51 11.24
CA PHE A 90 1.62 10.94 12.44
C PHE A 90 2.48 11.96 13.19
N THR A 91 3.25 12.76 12.46
CA THR A 91 4.08 13.82 13.06
C THR A 91 3.20 14.87 13.78
N MET A 92 2.11 15.30 13.15
CA MET A 92 1.14 16.23 13.76
C MET A 92 0.45 15.62 14.99
N ALA A 93 0.28 14.30 15.03
CA ALA A 93 -0.25 13.58 16.19
C ALA A 93 0.80 13.34 17.30
N GLY A 94 2.02 13.88 17.16
CA GLY A 94 3.08 13.78 18.16
C GLY A 94 3.86 12.47 18.13
N PHE A 95 3.71 11.67 17.07
CA PHE A 95 4.58 10.51 16.84
C PHE A 95 5.89 10.93 16.19
N ARG A 96 6.94 10.15 16.43
CA ARG A 96 8.21 10.26 15.70
C ARG A 96 8.48 8.95 14.99
N GLN A 97 9.01 9.04 13.78
CA GLN A 97 9.28 7.87 12.96
C GLN A 97 10.46 7.09 13.54
N PHE A 98 10.30 5.76 13.58
CA PHE A 98 11.32 4.83 14.01
C PHE A 98 11.88 4.10 12.79
N PRO A 99 13.22 4.04 12.60
CA PRO A 99 13.80 3.39 11.44
C PRO A 99 13.55 1.88 11.48
N LEU A 100 13.23 1.30 10.33
CA LEU A 100 13.13 -0.14 10.17
C LEU A 100 14.53 -0.78 10.11
N SER A 101 14.64 -2.05 10.50
CA SER A 101 15.91 -2.78 10.45
C SER A 101 16.32 -3.06 9.01
N THR A 102 17.44 -2.49 8.58
CA THR A 102 18.02 -2.72 7.25
C THR A 102 18.33 -4.19 7.00
N TYR A 103 18.75 -4.93 8.03
CA TYR A 103 18.93 -6.38 7.95
C TYR A 103 17.62 -7.09 7.61
N VAL A 104 16.53 -6.79 8.34
CA VAL A 104 15.21 -7.40 8.08
C VAL A 104 14.73 -7.04 6.68
N ASN A 105 14.88 -5.79 6.25
CA ASN A 105 14.52 -5.36 4.91
C ASN A 105 15.30 -6.13 3.83
N SER A 106 16.60 -6.41 4.04
CA SER A 106 17.40 -7.21 3.11
C SER A 106 16.91 -8.67 3.01
N VAL A 107 16.44 -9.25 4.13
CA VAL A 107 15.86 -10.59 4.17
C VAL A 107 14.53 -10.62 3.41
N ILE A 108 13.66 -9.62 3.62
CA ILE A 108 12.40 -9.48 2.88
C ILE A 108 12.68 -9.35 1.39
N GLY A 109 13.62 -8.48 0.99
CA GLY A 109 14.01 -8.31 -0.40
C GLY A 109 14.53 -9.59 -1.05
N SER A 110 15.23 -10.44 -0.28
CA SER A 110 15.69 -11.75 -0.76
C SER A 110 14.53 -12.74 -0.91
N LEU A 111 13.59 -12.75 0.04
CA LEU A 111 12.40 -13.60 0.00
C LEU A 111 11.47 -13.26 -1.19
N LEU A 112 11.29 -11.97 -1.50
CA LEU A 112 10.43 -11.53 -2.60
C LEU A 112 10.88 -12.08 -3.96
N LYS A 113 12.20 -12.27 -4.15
CA LYS A 113 12.76 -12.87 -5.37
C LYS A 113 12.34 -14.32 -5.58
N CYS A 114 11.97 -15.03 -4.51
CA CYS A 114 11.42 -16.39 -4.61
C CYS A 114 10.00 -16.40 -5.22
N TYR A 115 9.28 -15.28 -5.17
CA TYR A 115 7.95 -15.13 -5.77
C TYR A 115 8.03 -14.58 -7.19
N SER A 116 8.80 -13.51 -7.40
CA SER A 116 9.02 -12.92 -8.72
C SER A 116 10.21 -11.96 -8.68
N GLU A 117 10.97 -11.89 -9.78
CA GLU A 117 12.03 -10.90 -9.97
C GLU A 117 11.50 -9.46 -10.14
N HIS A 118 10.20 -9.29 -10.39
CA HIS A 118 9.58 -7.99 -10.58
C HIS A 118 9.18 -7.29 -9.28
N TYR A 119 9.19 -7.99 -8.15
CA TYR A 119 9.01 -7.33 -6.85
C TYR A 119 10.22 -6.46 -6.51
N THR A 120 9.95 -5.24 -6.09
CA THR A 120 10.96 -4.28 -5.65
C THR A 120 10.75 -3.91 -4.19
N LEU A 121 11.84 -3.59 -3.49
CA LEU A 121 11.81 -3.13 -2.12
C LEU A 121 12.74 -1.92 -1.99
N GLU A 122 12.18 -0.77 -1.64
CA GLU A 122 12.94 0.47 -1.47
C GLU A 122 12.82 0.97 -0.03
N GLU A 123 13.93 1.40 0.55
CA GLU A 123 13.91 2.17 1.79
C GLU A 123 13.84 3.67 1.45
N ARG A 124 12.75 4.32 1.85
CA ARG A 124 12.56 5.75 1.62
C ARG A 124 12.02 6.41 2.87
N ASP A 125 12.62 7.53 3.25
CA ASP A 125 12.13 8.37 4.34
C ASP A 125 11.98 7.63 5.69
N GLY A 126 12.77 6.58 5.95
CA GLY A 126 12.68 5.74 7.15
C GLY A 126 11.53 4.73 7.14
N ALA A 127 10.91 4.52 5.98
CA ALA A 127 9.89 3.53 5.72
C ALA A 127 10.36 2.56 4.62
N MET A 128 9.68 1.43 4.49
CA MET A 128 9.91 0.43 3.45
C MET A 128 8.76 0.49 2.44
N LEU A 129 9.09 0.52 1.16
CA LEU A 129 8.14 0.55 0.05
C LEU A 129 8.25 -0.76 -0.73
N LEU A 130 7.19 -1.57 -0.70
CA LEU A 130 7.03 -2.73 -1.57
C LEU A 130 6.46 -2.26 -2.91
N GLY A 131 7.10 -2.66 -4.00
CA GLY A 131 6.67 -2.32 -5.35
C GLY A 131 6.59 -3.52 -6.29
N TRP A 132 5.92 -3.31 -7.41
CA TRP A 132 5.90 -4.17 -8.57
C TRP A 132 6.42 -3.40 -9.79
N LYS A 133 7.51 -3.87 -10.39
CA LYS A 133 8.26 -3.17 -11.44
C LYS A 133 8.60 -1.74 -11.00
N ARG A 134 7.97 -0.74 -11.61
CA ARG A 134 8.18 0.69 -11.32
C ARG A 134 7.13 1.30 -10.39
N ARG A 135 6.15 0.51 -9.94
CA ARG A 135 5.01 0.98 -9.16
C ARG A 135 5.13 0.57 -7.71
N ASN A 136 5.19 1.55 -6.80
CA ASN A 136 5.05 1.28 -5.37
C ASN A 136 3.61 0.90 -5.05
N LEU A 137 3.43 -0.18 -4.31
CA LEU A 137 2.15 -0.78 -3.95
C LEU A 137 1.81 -0.55 -2.49
N VAL A 138 2.76 -0.81 -1.59
CA VAL A 138 2.52 -0.73 -0.14
C VAL A 138 3.68 -0.01 0.54
N SER A 139 3.36 0.87 1.48
CA SER A 139 4.33 1.45 2.39
C SER A 139 4.18 0.86 3.79
N ALA A 140 5.30 0.58 4.45
CA ALA A 140 5.37 0.10 5.82
C ALA A 140 6.30 1.02 6.63
N SER A 141 5.82 1.51 7.78
CA SER A 141 6.56 2.43 8.65
C SER A 141 6.31 2.14 10.13
N ALA A 142 7.25 2.52 10.99
CA ALA A 142 7.15 2.38 12.44
C ALA A 142 7.26 3.75 13.13
N TRP A 143 6.58 3.89 14.27
CA TRP A 143 6.39 5.15 14.97
C TRP A 143 6.39 4.95 16.49
N HIS A 144 6.88 5.90 17.27
CA HIS A 144 6.79 5.89 18.73
C HIS A 144 6.28 7.21 19.32
#